data_AF-A0A7C6AJX7-F1
#
_entry.id   AF-A0A7C6AJX7-F1
#
_cell.length_a   1.000
_cell.length_b   1.000
_cell.length_c   1.000
_cell.angle_alpha   90.00
_cell.angle_beta   90.00
_cell.angle_gamma   90.00
#
_symmetry.space_group_name_H-M   'P 1'
#
loop_
_entity.id
_entity.type
_entity.pdbx_description
1 polymer ?
#
loop_
_entity_poly.entity_id
_entity_poly.type
_entity_poly.pdbx_seq_one_letter_code
_entity_poly.pdbx_strand_id
1 'polypeptide(L)'
;MFVNKANKNKRVTIYLKPEYYRALRLKAAETEESVSGLINTAVQQALLEDAVDLEAFENRAKEPLLPFEDVLKTLRRDGKI
;
A
#
# COMPACT_ATOMS: atom_id res chain seq x y z
N MET A 1 -1.57 31.56 23.47
CA MET A 1 -1.92 30.19 23.89
C MET A 1 -1.34 29.23 22.85
N PHE A 2 -0.12 28.75 23.08
CA PHE A 2 0.56 27.85 22.13
C PHE A 2 0.05 26.44 22.37
N VAL A 3 -0.65 25.88 21.38
CA VAL A 3 -1.02 24.45 21.39
C VAL A 3 0.24 23.66 21.13
N ASN A 4 0.78 23.02 22.16
CA ASN A 4 1.90 22.09 22.04
C ASN A 4 1.38 20.78 21.44
N LYS A 5 1.44 20.66 20.11
CA LYS A 5 1.09 19.43 19.39
C LYS A 5 2.23 18.44 19.57
N ALA A 6 2.05 17.44 20.44
CA ALA A 6 2.98 16.33 20.58
C ALA A 6 3.32 15.75 19.20
N ASN A 7 4.60 15.79 18.85
CA ASN A 7 5.10 15.43 17.53
C ASN A 7 4.91 13.91 17.32
N LYS A 8 3.87 13.50 16.57
CA LYS A 8 3.49 12.08 16.36
C LYS A 8 4.45 11.30 15.45
N ASN A 9 5.57 11.88 15.02
CA ASN A 9 6.51 11.22 14.11
C ASN A 9 7.73 10.70 14.88
N LYS A 10 8.12 9.44 14.63
CA LYS A 10 9.36 8.86 15.13
C LYS A 10 10.48 9.08 14.13
N ARG A 11 11.64 9.53 14.60
CA ARG A 11 12.83 9.72 13.75
C ARG A 11 13.42 8.35 13.40
N VAL A 12 13.68 8.13 12.11
CA VAL A 12 14.32 6.92 11.59
C VAL A 12 15.51 7.34 10.74
N THR A 13 16.58 6.54 10.75
CA THR A 13 17.73 6.70 9.85
C THR A 13 17.70 5.55 8.86
N ILE A 14 17.79 5.86 7.57
CA ILE A 14 17.80 4.88 6.49
C ILE A 14 18.98 5.14 5.57
N TYR A 15 19.46 4.09 4.92
CA TYR A 15 20.45 4.20 3.85
C TYR A 15 19.72 4.10 2.51
N LEU A 16 19.96 5.07 1.64
CA LEU A 16 19.48 5.07 0.26
C LEU A 16 20.67 4.87 -0.68
N LYS A 17 20.48 4.07 -1.73
CA LYS A 17 21.46 4.03 -2.81
C LYS A 17 21.58 5.43 -3.44
N PRO A 18 22.77 5.86 -3.89
CA PRO A 18 22.99 7.21 -4.41
C PRO A 18 22.02 7.60 -5.53
N GLU A 19 21.70 6.67 -6.42
CA GLU A 19 20.76 6.87 -7.53
C GLU A 19 19.33 7.15 -7.05
N TYR A 20 18.87 6.47 -5.99
CA TYR A 20 17.53 6.69 -5.43
C TYR A 20 17.46 8.02 -4.69
N TYR A 21 18.49 8.38 -3.93
CA TYR A 21 18.55 9.68 -3.27
C TYR A 21 18.51 10.82 -4.28
N ARG A 22 19.25 10.70 -5.39
CA ARG A 22 19.23 11.69 -6.48
C ARG A 22 17.85 11.81 -7.11
N ALA A 23 17.20 10.70 -7.43
CA ALA A 23 15.85 10.69 -7.99
C ALA A 23 14.83 11.33 -7.03
N LEU A 24 14.87 10.95 -5.75
CA LEU A 24 13.99 11.52 -4.71
C LEU A 24 14.21 13.02 -4.53
N ARG A 25 15.45 13.50 -4.60
CA ARG A 25 15.75 14.93 -4.52
C ARG A 25 15.18 15.73 -5.69
N LEU A 26 15.25 15.19 -6.89
CA LEU A 26 14.65 15.81 -8.07
C LEU A 26 13.13 15.83 -7.95
N LYS A 27 12.54 14.71 -7.52
CA LYS A 27 11.10 14.59 -7.32
C LYS A 27 10.59 15.58 -6.27
N ALA A 28 11.28 15.67 -5.14
CA ALA A 28 10.97 16.60 -4.06
C ALA A 28 10.94 18.06 -4.55
N ALA A 29 11.90 18.44 -5.38
CA ALA A 29 11.93 19.79 -5.97
C ALA A 29 10.81 20.01 -6.99
N GLU A 30 10.50 19.00 -7.81
CA GLU A 30 9.40 19.04 -8.80
C GLU A 30 8.02 19.16 -8.13
N THR A 31 7.80 18.45 -7.02
CA THR A 31 6.49 18.38 -6.34
C THR A 31 6.35 19.34 -5.16
N GLU A 32 7.34 20.18 -4.90
CA GLU A 32 7.40 21.05 -3.72
C GLU A 32 7.23 20.30 -2.38
N GLU A 33 7.70 19.05 -2.34
CA GLU A 33 7.63 18.20 -1.15
C GLU A 33 9.02 17.99 -0.52
N SER A 34 9.04 17.48 0.71
CA SER A 34 10.29 17.02 1.33
C SER A 34 10.61 15.59 0.94
N VAL A 35 11.90 15.23 0.90
CA VAL A 35 12.35 13.84 0.69
C VAL A 35 11.74 12.90 1.73
N SER A 36 11.65 13.33 3.00
CA SER A 36 10.98 12.56 4.06
C SER A 36 9.49 12.39 3.83
N GLY A 37 8.82 13.38 3.21
CA GLY A 37 7.41 13.30 2.83
C GLY A 37 7.19 12.22 1.79
N LEU A 38 7.96 12.27 0.70
CA LEU A 38 7.93 11.27 -0.36
C LEU A 38 8.19 9.84 0.16
N ILE A 39 9.16 9.68 1.04
CA ILE A 39 9.46 8.37 1.67
C ILE A 39 8.28 7.90 2.53
N ASN A 40 7.70 8.78 3.35
CA ASN A 40 6.54 8.42 4.18
C ASN A 40 5.34 8.00 3.32
N THR A 41 5.06 8.73 2.24
CA THR A 41 4.00 8.39 1.29
C THR A 41 4.25 7.02 0.65
N ALA A 42 5.47 6.76 0.19
CA ALA A 42 5.83 5.47 -0.39
C ALA A 42 5.67 4.31 0.61
N VAL A 43 6.10 4.49 1.86
CA VAL A 43 5.91 3.49 2.94
C VAL A 43 4.43 3.27 3.23
N GLN A 44 3.64 4.35 3.31
CA GLN A 44 2.20 4.24 3.53
C GLN A 44 1.51 3.47 2.40
N GLN A 45 1.87 3.76 1.15
CA GLN A 45 1.32 3.07 -0.02
C GLN A 45 1.66 1.57 -0.01
N ALA A 46 2.91 1.22 0.29
CA ALA A 46 3.34 -0.18 0.40
C ALA A 46 2.55 -0.94 1.49
N LEU A 47 2.29 -0.30 2.63
CA LEU A 47 1.52 -0.92 3.71
C LEU A 47 0.01 -0.99 3.43
N LEU A 48 -0.52 -0.06 2.63
CA LEU A 48 -1.94 -0.04 2.27
C LEU A 48 -2.29 -1.22 1.38
N GLU A 49 -1.42 -1.58 0.44
CA GLU A 49 -1.59 -2.74 -0.44
C GLU A 49 -1.78 -4.03 0.38
N ASP A 50 -0.87 -4.27 1.34
CA ASP A 50 -0.97 -5.41 2.26
C ASP A 50 -2.27 -5.38 3.09
N ALA A 51 -2.70 -4.19 3.55
CA ALA A 51 -3.91 -4.04 4.34
C ALA A 51 -5.18 -4.38 3.55
N VAL A 52 -5.23 -3.98 2.27
CA VAL A 52 -6.36 -4.30 1.37
C VAL A 52 -6.47 -5.80 1.14
N ASP A 53 -5.34 -6.49 0.97
CA ASP A 53 -5.33 -7.94 0.80
C ASP A 53 -5.84 -8.65 2.06
N LEU A 54 -5.36 -8.25 3.24
CA LEU A 54 -5.81 -8.81 4.52
C LEU A 54 -7.30 -8.58 4.74
N GLU A 55 -7.82 -7.38 4.46
CA GLU A 55 -9.25 -7.10 4.55
C GLU A 55 -10.06 -7.99 3.59
N ALA A 56 -9.57 -8.22 2.37
CA ALA A 56 -10.22 -9.13 1.43
C ALA A 56 -10.21 -10.59 1.91
N PHE A 57 -9.19 -11.03 2.64
CA PHE A 57 -9.18 -12.35 3.29
C PHE A 57 -10.20 -12.43 4.43
N GLU A 58 -10.24 -11.43 5.31
CA GLU A 58 -11.16 -11.40 6.45
C GLU A 58 -12.63 -11.37 6.01
N ASN A 59 -12.96 -10.53 5.01
CA ASN A 59 -14.31 -10.44 4.46
C ASN A 59 -14.77 -11.76 3.82
N ARG A 60 -13.86 -12.49 3.17
CA ARG A 60 -14.13 -13.78 2.53
C ARG A 60 -14.04 -14.98 3.47
N ALA A 61 -13.62 -14.78 4.72
CA ALA A 61 -13.45 -15.88 5.68
C ALA A 61 -14.75 -16.65 5.98
N LYS A 62 -15.91 -16.02 5.76
CA LYS A 62 -17.24 -16.64 5.94
C LYS A 62 -17.87 -17.14 4.64
N GLU A 63 -17.22 -16.93 3.50
CA GLU A 63 -17.73 -17.45 2.23
C GLU A 63 -17.66 -18.99 2.23
N PRO A 64 -18.70 -19.67 1.72
CA PRO A 64 -18.67 -21.12 1.62
C PRO A 64 -17.60 -21.56 0.63
N LEU A 65 -16.90 -22.65 0.96
CA LEU A 65 -16.01 -23.30 0.00
C LEU A 65 -16.84 -23.86 -1.16
N LEU A 66 -16.48 -23.47 -2.38
CA LEU A 66 -17.11 -23.98 -3.59
C LEU A 66 -16.28 -25.12 -4.17
N PRO A 67 -16.88 -26.29 -4.46
CA PRO A 67 -16.22 -27.34 -5.22
C PRO A 67 -15.77 -26.81 -6.57
N PHE A 68 -14.54 -27.13 -6.95
CA PHE A 68 -13.96 -26.66 -8.22
C PHE A 68 -14.83 -27.03 -9.44
N GLU A 69 -15.43 -28.21 -9.43
CA GLU A 69 -16.33 -28.67 -10.51
C GLU A 69 -17.54 -27.76 -10.70
N ASP A 70 -18.09 -27.20 -9.62
CA ASP A 70 -19.27 -26.33 -9.68
C ASP A 70 -18.91 -24.94 -10.19
N VAL A 71 -17.69 -24.48 -9.89
CA VAL A 71 -17.13 -23.26 -10.51
C VAL A 71 -16.96 -23.46 -12.03
N LEU A 72 -16.42 -24.61 -12.47
CA LEU A 72 -16.26 -24.90 -13.90
C LEU A 72 -17.58 -24.98 -14.66
N LYS A 73 -18.61 -25.61 -14.08
CA LYS A 73 -19.97 -25.65 -14.66
C LYS A 73 -20.52 -24.23 -14.85
N THR A 74 -20.34 -23.38 -13.83
CA THR A 74 -20.79 -21.97 -13.85
C THR A 74 -20.06 -21.19 -14.95
N LEU A 75 -18.74 -21.30 -15.04
CA LEU A 75 -17.95 -20.57 -16.04
C LEU A 75 -18.28 -20.98 -17.49
N ARG A 76 -18.50 -22.28 -17.76
CA ARG A 76 -18.96 -22.78 -19.06
C ARG A 76 -20.34 -22.24 -19.42
N ARG A 77 -21.27 -22.26 -18.47
CA ARG A 77 -22.63 -21.71 -18.66
C ARG A 77 -22.57 -20.22 -18.99
N ASP A 78 -21.69 -19.49 -18.33
CA ASP A 78 -21.53 -18.04 -18.50
C ASP A 78 -20.64 -17.68 -19.73
N GLY A 79 -20.19 -18.69 -20.50
CA GLY A 79 -19.40 -18.51 -21.72
C GLY A 79 -17.99 -17.92 -21.50
N LYS A 80 -17.47 -18.01 -20.28
CA LYS A 80 -16.14 -17.49 -19.92
C LYS A 80 -15.01 -18.49 -20.17
N ILE A 81 -15.37 -19.76 -20.42
CA ILE A 81 -14.52 -20.86 -20.88
C ILE A 81 -15.33 -21.83 -21.74
#